data_AF-A0A919S1B2-F1
#
_entry.id   AF-A0A919S1B2-F1
#
_cell.length_a   1.000
_cell.length_b   1.000
_cell.length_c   1.000
_cell.angle_alpha   90.00
_cell.angle_beta   90.00
_cell.angle_gamma   90.00
#
_symmetry.space_group_name_H-M   'P 1'
#
loop_
_entity.id
_entity.type
_entity.pdbx_description
1 polymer ?
#
loop_
_entity_poly.entity_id
_entity_poly.type
_entity_poly.pdbx_seq_one_letter_code
_entity_poly.pdbx_strand_id
1 'polypeptide(L)' 'MGKTYVNNIARKIENIIWEEGRTKQWCANKLNLNYKTFADRIYFNRLTQEDKVNLSKLLEFDLEKLEDEVLQENKRMAG' A
#
# COMPACT_ATOMS: atom_id res chain seq x y z
N MET A 1 10.08 0.29 -21.40
CA MET A 1 10.61 1.16 -20.33
C MET A 1 10.45 0.41 -19.00
N GLY A 2 11.55 -0.10 -18.46
CA GLY A 2 11.54 -0.86 -17.21
C GLY A 2 11.15 0.03 -16.05
N LYS A 3 10.06 -0.33 -15.35
CA LYS A 3 9.63 0.39 -14.15
C LYS A 3 10.65 0.08 -13.05
N THR A 4 11.41 1.08 -12.63
CA THR A 4 12.23 0.99 -11.42
C THR A 4 11.27 0.88 -10.24
N TYR A 5 11.03 -0.34 -9.75
CA TYR A 5 10.14 -0.59 -8.63
C TYR A 5 10.80 -0.11 -7.34
N VAL A 6 10.63 1.16 -7.00
CA VAL A 6 11.01 1.66 -5.68
C VAL A 6 10.18 0.89 -4.65
N ASN A 7 10.84 0.17 -3.76
CA ASN A 7 10.15 -0.57 -2.71
C ASN A 7 9.52 0.41 -1.74
N ASN A 8 8.19 0.49 -1.75
CA ASN A 8 7.43 1.45 -0.97
C ASN A 8 6.18 0.82 -0.36
N ILE A 9 5.63 1.52 0.64
CA ILE A 9 4.49 1.07 1.43
C ILE A 9 3.24 0.85 0.56
N ALA A 10 3.00 1.69 -0.45
CA ALA A 10 1.84 1.54 -1.33
C ALA A 10 1.90 0.25 -2.15
N ARG A 11 3.10 -0.17 -2.59
CA ARG A 11 3.29 -1.45 -3.28
C ARG A 11 3.05 -2.64 -2.35
N LYS A 12 3.55 -2.58 -1.11
CA LYS A 12 3.31 -3.64 -0.11
C LYS A 12 1.83 -3.79 0.20
N ILE A 13 1.12 -2.67 0.37
CA ILE A 13 -0.33 -2.66 0.55
C ILE A 13 -1.05 -3.25 -0.68
N GLU A 14 -0.62 -2.90 -1.90
CA GLU A 14 -1.18 -3.49 -3.12
C GLU A 14 -1.02 -5.01 -3.17
N ASN A 15 0.13 -5.53 -2.74
CA ASN A 15 0.34 -6.97 -2.62
C ASN A 15 -0.60 -7.61 -1.59
N ILE A 16 -0.73 -7.01 -0.39
CA ILE A 16 -1.64 -7.50 0.65
C ILE A 16 -3.08 -7.56 0.12
N ILE A 17 -3.53 -6.52 -0.60
CA ILE A 17 -4.86 -6.51 -1.23
C ILE A 17 -5.05 -7.72 -2.15
N TRP A 18 -4.02 -8.08 -2.92
CA TRP A 18 -4.05 -9.21 -3.84
C TRP A 18 -3.97 -10.56 -3.13
N GLU A 19 -3.12 -10.69 -2.11
CA GLU A 19 -2.96 -11.90 -1.29
C GLU A 19 -4.25 -12.24 -0.53
N GLU A 20 -4.97 -11.22 -0.06
CA GLU A 20 -6.29 -11.34 0.57
C GLU A 20 -7.44 -11.64 -0.44
N GLY A 21 -7.13 -11.80 -1.73
CA GLY A 21 -8.11 -12.04 -2.78
C GLY A 21 -9.07 -10.85 -2.99
N ARG A 22 -8.66 -9.65 -2.59
CA ARG A 22 -9.47 -8.41 -2.72
C ARG A 22 -9.04 -7.62 -3.96
N THR A 23 -9.83 -6.60 -4.27
CA THR A 23 -9.51 -5.66 -5.34
C THR A 23 -9.36 -4.26 -4.78
N LYS A 24 -8.58 -3.41 -5.45
CA LYS A 24 -8.48 -1.99 -5.11
C LYS A 24 -9.85 -1.29 -5.11
N GLN A 25 -10.76 -1.72 -5.99
CA GLN A 25 -12.15 -1.24 -6.01
C GLN A 25 -12.92 -1.66 -4.76
N TRP A 26 -12.73 -2.90 -4.29
CA TRP A 26 -13.34 -3.37 -3.04
C TRP A 26 -12.85 -2.53 -1.84
N CYS A 27 -11.54 -2.28 -1.74
CA CYS A 27 -10.98 -1.43 -0.68
C CYS A 27 -11.53 0.00 -0.76
N ALA A 28 -11.54 0.61 -1.95
CA ALA A 28 -12.06 1.95 -2.16
C ALA A 28 -13.54 2.05 -1.72
N ASN A 29 -14.37 1.07 -2.08
CA ASN A 29 -15.76 1.02 -1.67
C ASN A 29 -15.93 0.88 -0.15
N LYS A 30 -15.12 0.04 0.50
CA LYS A 30 -15.17 -0.15 1.97
C LYS A 30 -14.74 1.09 2.75
N LEU A 31 -13.84 1.88 2.18
CA LEU A 31 -13.35 3.13 2.78
C LEU A 31 -14.14 4.36 2.33
N ASN A 32 -15.20 4.19 1.55
CA ASN A 32 -15.99 5.27 0.96
C ASN A 32 -15.12 6.28 0.17
N LEU A 33 -14.12 5.76 -0.55
CA LEU A 33 -13.20 6.53 -1.37
C LEU A 33 -13.55 6.39 -2.85
N ASN A 34 -13.27 7.44 -3.63
CA ASN A 34 -13.31 7.32 -5.07
C ASN A 34 -12.21 6.36 -5.56
N TYR A 35 -12.60 5.33 -6.32
CA TYR A 35 -11.66 4.31 -6.82
C TYR A 35 -10.50 4.91 -7.62
N LYS A 36 -10.76 5.90 -8.49
CA LYS A 36 -9.72 6.53 -9.31
C LYS A 36 -8.71 7.24 -8.43
N THR A 37 -9.17 7.99 -7.43
CA THR A 37 -8.31 8.66 -6.45
C THR A 37 -7.50 7.64 -5.64
N PHE A 38 -8.12 6.56 -5.17
CA PHE A 38 -7.44 5.52 -4.41
C PHE A 38 -6.35 4.83 -5.25
N ALA A 39 -6.67 4.45 -6.48
CA ALA A 39 -5.72 3.83 -7.40
C ALA A 39 -4.54 4.75 -7.74
N ASP A 40 -4.80 6.05 -7.91
CA ASP A 40 -3.76 7.07 -8.14
C ASP A 40 -2.82 7.20 -6.93
N ARG A 41 -3.38 7.24 -5.71
CA ARG A 41 -2.59 7.27 -4.47
C ARG A 41 -1.70 6.05 -4.32
N ILE A 42 -2.20 4.86 -4.64
CA ILE A 42 -1.39 3.63 -4.65
C ILE A 42 -0.28 3.73 -5.69
N TYR A 43 -0.62 4.11 -6.92
CA TYR A 43 0.32 4.16 -8.04
C TYR A 43 1.47 5.16 -7.81
N PHE A 44 1.16 6.34 -7.28
CA PHE A 44 2.14 7.40 -7.03
C PHE A 44 2.75 7.38 -5.61
N ASN A 45 2.44 6.36 -4.80
CA ASN A 45 2.85 6.28 -3.39
C ASN A 45 2.47 7.54 -2.58
N ARG A 46 1.23 8.01 -2.77
CA ARG A 46 0.64 9.18 -2.11
C ARG A 46 -0.43 8.80 -1.08
N LEU A 47 -0.36 7.59 -0.53
CA LEU A 47 -1.24 7.20 0.58
C LEU A 47 -0.95 8.09 1.79
N THR A 48 -2.01 8.69 2.33
CA THR A 48 -1.93 9.44 3.58
C THR A 48 -1.81 8.49 4.77
N GLN A 49 -1.43 8.99 5.95
CA GLN A 49 -1.40 8.17 7.16
C GLN A 49 -2.80 7.61 7.50
N GLU A 50 -3.84 8.40 7.26
CA GLU A 50 -5.23 7.96 7.44
C GLU A 50 -5.58 6.81 6.49
N ASP A 51 -5.20 6.89 5.21
CA ASP A 51 -5.40 5.81 4.25
C ASP A 51 -4.75 4.51 4.73
N LYS A 52 -3.49 4.59 5.19
CA LYS A 52 -2.74 3.43 5.69
C LYS A 52 -3.41 2.79 6.92
N VAL A 53 -3.82 3.59 7.89
CA VAL A 53 -4.49 3.11 9.12
C VAL A 53 -5.85 2.50 8.80
N ASN A 54 -6.60 3.09 7.86
CA ASN A 54 -7.88 2.53 7.44
C ASN A 54 -7.71 1.20 6.71
N LEU A 55 -6.68 1.09 5.85
CA LEU A 55 -6.35 -0.15 5.16
C LEU A 55 -5.84 -1.22 6.12
N SER A 56 -5.03 -0.87 7.12
CA SER A 56 -4.52 -1.82 8.11
C SER A 56 -5.63 -2.44 8.94
N LYS A 57 -6.65 -1.63 9.30
CA LYS A 57 -7.87 -2.13 9.96
C LYS A 57 -8.73 -2.98 9.03
N LEU A 58 -8.86 -2.58 7.76
CA LEU A 58 -9.71 -3.27 6.78
C LEU A 58 -9.16 -4.63 6.35
N LEU A 59 -7.84 -4.73 6.23
CA LEU A 59 -7.11 -5.90 5.72
C LEU A 59 -6.34 -6.63 6.83
N GLU A 60 -6.57 -6.24 8.09
CA GLU A 60 -6.06 -6.89 9.30
C GLU A 60 -4.54 -7.14 9.30
N PHE A 61 -3.76 -6.13 8.85
CA PHE A 61 -2.29 -6.18 8.88
C PHE A 61 -1.68 -5.17 9.86
N ASP A 62 -0.47 -5.46 10.31
CA ASP A 62 0.32 -4.57 11.17
C ASP A 62 1.04 -3.51 10.33
N LEU A 63 0.60 -2.25 10.44
CA LEU A 63 1.15 -1.15 9.68
C LEU A 63 2.59 -0.81 10.10
N GLU A 64 2.90 -0.85 11.39
CA GLU A 64 4.23 -0.49 11.89
C GLU A 64 5.27 -1.50 11.40
N LYS A 65 4.93 -2.78 11.47
CA LYS A 65 5.77 -3.85 10.93
C LYS A 65 6.01 -3.66 9.43
N LEU A 66 4.97 -3.33 8.67
CA LEU A 66 5.09 -3.13 7.23
C LEU A 66 5.99 -1.93 6.88
N GLU A 67 5.93 -0.87 7.66
CA GLU A 67 6.77 0.31 7.51
C GLU A 67 8.25 0.01 7.86
N ASP A 68 8.52 -0.77 8.91
CA ASP A 68 9.88 -1.22 9.22
C ASP A 68 10.43 -2.12 8.11
N GLU A 69 9.65 -3.08 7.60
CA GLU A 69 10.08 -3.95 6.50
C GLU A 69 10.51 -3.15 5.27
N VAL A 70 9.71 -2.16 4.87
CA VAL A 70 10.06 -1.25 3.76
C VAL A 70 11.34 -0.47 4.05
N LEU A 71 11.52 0.02 5.28
CA LEU A 71 12.71 0.74 5.68
C LEU A 71 13.97 -0.14 5.64
N GLN A 72 13.90 -1.36 6.17
CA GLN A 72 15.01 -2.31 6.17
C GLN A 72 15.39 -2.74 4.75
N GLU A 73 14.41 -3.03 3.90
CA GLU A 73 14.66 -3.37 2.50
C GLU A 73 15.32 -2.21 1.75
N ASN A 74 14.89 -0.96 1.99
CA ASN A 74 15.50 0.21 1.37
C ASN A 74 16.95 0.44 1.85
N LYS A 75 17.25 0.20 3.13
CA LYS A 75 18.63 0.25 3.65
C LYS A 75 19.53 -0.79 2.98
N ARG A 76 19.03 -2.02 2.78
CA ARG A 76 19.77 -3.11 2.12
C ARG A 76 20.06 -2.85 0.65
N MET A 77 19.20 -2.12 -0.05
CA MET A 77 19.42 -1.77 -1.46
C MET A 77 20.37 -0.58 -1.65
N ALA A 78 20.61 0.20 -0.59
CA ALA A 78 21.43 1.41 -0.63
C ALA A 78 22.88 1.19 -0.19
N GLY A 79 23.20 0.04 0.40
CA GLY A 79 24.56 -0.38 0.79
C GLY A 79 25.11 -1.44 -0.13
#